data_AF-A0A0C2BS34-F1
#
_entry.id   AF-A0A0C2BS34-F1
#
_cell.length_a   1.000
_cell.length_b   1.000
_cell.length_c   1.000
_cell.angle_alpha   90.00
_cell.angle_beta   90.00
_cell.angle_gamma   90.00
#
_symmetry.space_group_name_H-M   'P 1'
#
loop_
_entity.id
_entity.type
_entity.pdbx_description
1 polymer ?
#
loop_
_entity_poly.entity_id
_entity_poly.type
_entity_poly.pdbx_seq_one_letter_code
_entity_poly.pdbx_strand_id
1 'polypeptide(L)'
;MTKYDCSSADINPIGSISKADLREFLRKVHGDYGMTSLKAVIESVPTAELRPLVDGQVAQTDEAEIGLTYEELSVIGQLRRPHGLGPYGIFLALCSMWHPKLSYEEIEEKVKRFFWRYRVNRHKTTVAAPAYHATEYSPDDHRNDHRPFLYPDMAYQSSVVEVVLKLMERRFEGNEKEYRVELSRPDEFEFLYAEGITRTKYQSLAKTWNLNVDFDDFPARIVRLLRERKGTTSPVQLTCTLSQDLSVCTFEVVHLIDMYTVRMPIELKAVRGKDLLCHVTNNMRALQAHVSTLKMEKKKVEQDCEELRHTVDELREFRVKVELENSQLEQRAKEAEKRLADEKLKREEFEQDLQLERDERDSALNTIENLKEDLAEAEKKARDLEEELDQCEEECEDLSSRVSFTLLLVSAHGYAELQDSDAVISRLRCDKENLAASLDKTKKDLAKANHVIAKYLKGEMRSASDRSLDERKNEMAADLKMKESLIDEMTASIADYKKKVDDLTKENKELHDTLQILEAERARNARVIEMYRNQQRAVASRSVGASPIIPGFGPSTGLFGGRTSPLGGFAPSTPTNFRNVLGKPL
;
A
#
# COMPACT_ATOMS: atom_id res chain seq x y z
N MET A 1 17.01 -27.31 -39.07
CA MET A 1 15.86 -27.21 -39.99
C MET A 1 16.35 -27.06 -41.42
N THR A 2 15.62 -27.68 -42.35
CA THR A 2 15.76 -27.43 -43.79
C THR A 2 14.92 -26.21 -44.14
N LYS A 3 15.42 -25.34 -45.01
CA LYS A 3 14.70 -24.11 -45.37
C LYS A 3 13.46 -24.49 -46.18
N TYR A 4 12.28 -24.01 -45.81
CA TYR A 4 10.99 -24.29 -46.47
C TYR A 4 10.48 -25.73 -46.35
N ASP A 5 10.97 -26.50 -45.36
CA ASP A 5 10.31 -27.74 -44.95
C ASP A 5 9.13 -27.43 -44.00
N CYS A 6 8.64 -28.44 -43.26
CA CYS A 6 7.59 -28.26 -42.24
C CYS A 6 7.96 -27.27 -41.11
N SER A 7 9.19 -26.74 -41.08
CA SER A 7 9.61 -25.63 -40.21
C SER A 7 9.08 -24.26 -40.63
N SER A 8 8.50 -24.14 -41.83
CA SER A 8 7.90 -22.91 -42.38
C SER A 8 6.37 -22.96 -42.43
N ALA A 9 5.73 -23.43 -41.35
CA ALA A 9 4.28 -23.38 -41.17
C ALA A 9 3.74 -21.95 -40.90
N ASP A 10 2.42 -21.78 -40.81
CA ASP A 10 1.80 -20.47 -40.53
C ASP A 10 2.19 -19.94 -39.15
N ILE A 11 2.18 -20.80 -38.15
CA ILE A 11 2.56 -20.49 -36.76
C ILE A 11 3.32 -21.65 -36.13
N ASN A 12 4.27 -21.34 -35.23
CA ASN A 12 5.02 -22.34 -34.47
C ASN A 12 4.83 -22.15 -32.95
N PRO A 13 3.93 -22.89 -32.29
CA PRO A 13 3.63 -22.71 -30.88
C PRO A 13 4.77 -23.12 -29.95
N ILE A 14 5.70 -23.94 -30.43
CA ILE A 14 6.83 -24.47 -29.64
C ILE A 14 8.18 -23.88 -30.07
N GLY A 15 8.19 -22.95 -31.03
CA GLY A 15 9.43 -22.48 -31.68
C GLY A 15 10.39 -21.71 -30.77
N SER A 16 9.92 -21.23 -29.61
CA SER A 16 10.72 -20.55 -28.60
C SER A 16 10.99 -21.42 -27.35
N ILE A 17 10.48 -22.65 -27.29
CA ILE A 17 10.65 -23.52 -26.12
C ILE A 17 11.90 -24.38 -26.31
N SER A 18 12.70 -24.54 -25.25
CA SER A 18 13.91 -25.35 -25.32
C SER A 18 13.59 -26.84 -25.49
N LYS A 19 14.52 -27.59 -26.07
CA LYS A 19 14.33 -29.04 -26.24
C LYS A 19 14.24 -29.78 -24.90
N ALA A 20 14.93 -29.29 -23.88
CA ALA A 20 14.85 -29.83 -22.52
C ALA A 20 13.48 -29.57 -21.90
N ASP A 21 12.97 -28.34 -22.01
CA ASP A 21 11.66 -27.95 -21.48
C ASP A 21 10.52 -28.65 -22.22
N LEU A 22 10.65 -28.87 -23.54
CA LEU A 22 9.67 -29.65 -24.29
C LEU A 22 9.59 -31.09 -23.78
N ARG A 23 10.72 -31.73 -23.45
CA ARG A 23 10.72 -33.07 -22.87
C ARG A 23 10.08 -33.09 -21.48
N GLU A 24 10.38 -32.08 -20.66
CA GLU A 24 9.78 -31.96 -19.33
C GLU A 24 8.26 -31.72 -19.39
N PHE A 25 7.82 -30.88 -20.33
CA PHE A 25 6.41 -30.68 -20.62
C PHE A 25 5.71 -31.99 -21.00
N LEU A 26 6.32 -32.80 -21.88
CA LEU A 26 5.76 -34.11 -22.24
C LEU A 26 5.66 -35.07 -21.05
N ARG A 27 6.66 -35.08 -20.14
CA ARG A 27 6.60 -35.88 -18.90
C ARG A 27 5.48 -35.41 -17.97
N LYS A 28 5.33 -34.10 -17.82
CA LYS A 28 4.24 -33.50 -17.04
C LYS A 28 2.89 -33.88 -17.61
N VAL A 29 2.71 -33.79 -18.93
CA VAL A 29 1.45 -34.15 -19.58
C VAL A 29 1.15 -35.65 -19.44
N HIS A 30 2.15 -36.51 -19.57
CA HIS A 30 2.03 -37.93 -19.32
C HIS A 30 1.52 -38.21 -17.89
N GLY A 31 2.12 -37.56 -16.88
CA GLY A 31 1.75 -37.74 -15.48
C GLY A 31 0.37 -37.17 -15.12
N ASP A 32 0.10 -35.92 -15.50
CA ASP A 32 -1.09 -35.19 -15.07
C ASP A 32 -2.36 -35.60 -15.83
N TYR A 33 -2.22 -35.95 -17.12
CA TYR A 33 -3.36 -36.26 -17.99
C TYR A 33 -3.43 -37.73 -18.42
N GLY A 34 -2.51 -38.58 -17.92
CA GLY A 34 -2.53 -40.02 -18.19
C GLY A 34 -2.28 -40.39 -19.66
N MET A 35 -1.62 -39.53 -20.44
CA MET A 35 -1.33 -39.77 -21.86
C MET A 35 -0.15 -40.74 -22.02
N THR A 36 -0.40 -42.02 -21.81
CA THR A 36 0.63 -43.09 -21.78
C THR A 36 1.38 -43.28 -23.10
N SER A 37 0.79 -42.93 -24.24
CA SER A 37 1.45 -42.97 -25.55
C SER A 37 2.67 -42.07 -25.65
N LEU A 38 2.77 -41.02 -24.82
CA LEU A 38 3.93 -40.12 -24.78
C LEU A 38 5.19 -40.81 -24.25
N LYS A 39 5.07 -41.91 -23.48
CA LYS A 39 6.22 -42.61 -22.92
C LYS A 39 7.20 -43.07 -24.00
N ALA A 40 6.68 -43.69 -25.05
CA ALA A 40 7.49 -44.14 -26.18
C ALA A 40 8.17 -42.99 -26.94
N VAL A 41 7.54 -41.81 -26.98
CA VAL A 41 8.10 -40.60 -27.62
C VAL A 41 9.18 -39.95 -26.76
N ILE A 42 9.02 -39.96 -25.43
CA ILE A 42 9.99 -39.39 -24.50
C ILE A 42 11.27 -40.24 -24.45
N GLU A 43 11.10 -41.57 -24.50
CA GLU A 43 12.20 -42.55 -24.42
C GLU A 43 12.91 -42.77 -25.77
N SER A 44 12.37 -42.24 -26.88
CA SER A 44 13.00 -42.41 -28.19
C SER A 44 14.25 -41.56 -28.37
N VAL A 45 15.20 -42.09 -29.12
CA VAL A 45 16.41 -41.36 -29.52
C VAL A 45 16.04 -40.37 -30.64
N PRO A 46 16.34 -39.07 -30.52
CA PRO A 46 16.07 -38.10 -31.59
C PRO A 46 16.97 -38.38 -32.80
N THR A 47 16.35 -38.81 -33.89
CA THR A 47 17.03 -39.15 -35.13
C THR A 47 16.20 -38.67 -36.33
N ALA A 48 16.82 -38.00 -37.29
CA ALA A 48 16.19 -37.74 -38.57
C ALA A 48 16.16 -39.01 -39.43
N GLU A 49 14.98 -39.63 -39.57
CA GLU A 49 14.73 -40.86 -40.38
C GLU A 49 14.92 -40.66 -41.90
N LEU A 50 15.54 -39.56 -42.33
CA LEU A 50 15.71 -39.18 -43.73
C LEU A 50 16.91 -39.88 -44.41
N ARG A 51 17.70 -40.67 -43.67
CA ARG A 51 18.81 -41.46 -44.21
C ARG A 51 18.57 -42.95 -44.00
N PRO A 52 18.94 -43.80 -44.98
CA PRO A 52 18.77 -45.25 -44.83
C PRO A 52 19.56 -45.76 -43.61
N LEU A 53 18.98 -46.74 -42.91
CA LEU A 53 19.64 -47.45 -41.82
C LEU A 53 20.92 -48.13 -42.34
N VAL A 54 22.00 -48.08 -41.55
CA VAL A 54 23.22 -48.84 -41.82
C VAL A 54 23.18 -50.04 -40.88
N ASP A 55 23.19 -51.26 -41.43
CA ASP A 55 23.13 -52.52 -40.67
C ASP A 55 21.95 -52.62 -39.67
N GLY A 56 20.80 -52.04 -40.03
CA GLY A 56 19.60 -52.06 -39.18
C GLY A 56 19.66 -51.15 -37.95
N GLN A 57 20.73 -50.35 -37.80
CA GLN A 57 20.88 -49.36 -36.74
C GLN A 57 20.74 -47.94 -37.29
N VAL A 58 20.31 -47.03 -36.41
CA VAL A 58 20.21 -45.62 -36.78
C VAL A 58 21.61 -45.07 -37.03
N ALA A 59 21.84 -44.62 -38.27
CA ALA A 59 23.15 -44.23 -38.74
C ALA A 59 23.67 -42.91 -38.11
N GLN A 60 22.79 -42.05 -37.59
CA GLN A 60 23.16 -40.73 -37.06
C GLN A 60 22.10 -40.13 -36.13
N THR A 61 22.52 -39.65 -34.96
CA THR A 61 21.68 -38.84 -34.05
C THR A 61 21.81 -37.35 -34.35
N ASP A 62 20.78 -36.56 -34.05
CA ASP A 62 20.77 -35.11 -34.29
C ASP A 62 21.93 -34.38 -33.57
N GLU A 63 22.23 -34.75 -32.32
CA GLU A 63 23.32 -34.13 -31.54
C GLU A 63 24.71 -34.44 -32.14
N ALA A 64 24.92 -35.66 -32.63
CA ALA A 64 26.14 -36.03 -33.34
C ALA A 64 26.29 -35.26 -34.66
N GLU A 65 25.18 -35.01 -35.39
CA GLU A 65 25.20 -34.17 -36.58
C GLU A 65 25.56 -32.72 -36.25
N ILE A 66 24.99 -32.16 -35.19
CA ILE A 66 25.28 -30.80 -34.74
C ILE A 66 26.72 -30.70 -34.22
N GLY A 67 27.21 -31.76 -33.58
CA GLY A 67 28.49 -31.81 -32.85
C GLY A 67 28.45 -31.08 -31.52
N LEU A 68 27.24 -30.88 -30.97
CA LEU A 68 26.95 -30.30 -29.66
C LEU A 68 25.68 -30.97 -29.12
N THR A 69 25.64 -31.24 -27.82
CA THR A 69 24.40 -31.73 -27.18
C THR A 69 23.38 -30.60 -27.06
N TYR A 70 22.10 -30.94 -26.89
CA TYR A 70 21.05 -29.94 -26.64
C TYR A 70 21.27 -29.17 -25.34
N GLU A 71 21.89 -29.79 -24.33
CA GLU A 71 22.29 -29.13 -23.09
C GLU A 71 23.39 -28.09 -23.35
N GLU A 72 24.44 -28.48 -24.08
CA GLU A 72 25.52 -27.57 -24.48
C GLU A 72 24.99 -26.39 -25.32
N LEU A 73 24.09 -26.67 -26.28
CA LEU A 73 23.43 -25.64 -27.08
C LEU A 73 22.60 -24.68 -26.23
N SER A 74 21.91 -25.17 -25.20
CA SER A 74 21.13 -24.33 -24.31
C SER A 74 22.02 -23.37 -23.53
N VAL A 75 23.13 -23.86 -22.95
CA VAL A 75 24.12 -23.04 -22.25
C VAL A 75 24.71 -21.98 -23.18
N ILE A 76 25.17 -22.37 -24.36
CA ILE A 76 25.75 -21.43 -25.34
C ILE A 76 24.70 -20.42 -25.80
N GLY A 77 23.45 -20.85 -26.00
CA GLY A 77 22.31 -19.99 -26.35
C GLY A 77 22.08 -18.90 -25.30
N GLN A 78 22.06 -19.26 -24.02
CA GLN A 78 21.89 -18.35 -22.89
C GLN A 78 23.06 -17.35 -22.74
N LEU A 79 24.29 -17.82 -22.95
CA LEU A 79 25.48 -16.97 -22.94
C LEU A 79 25.49 -15.97 -24.11
N ARG A 80 25.04 -16.40 -25.29
CA ARG A 80 24.85 -15.50 -26.44
C ARG A 80 23.76 -14.46 -26.17
N ARG A 81 22.65 -14.89 -25.56
CA ARG A 81 21.52 -14.03 -25.18
C ARG A 81 20.77 -14.64 -23.99
N PRO A 82 20.42 -13.89 -22.93
CA PRO A 82 20.49 -12.44 -22.80
C PRO A 82 21.88 -11.88 -22.50
N HIS A 83 22.86 -12.70 -22.13
CA HIS A 83 24.17 -12.23 -21.63
C HIS A 83 25.02 -11.49 -22.67
N GLY A 84 24.67 -11.57 -23.95
CA GLY A 84 25.25 -10.72 -25.00
C GLY A 84 26.69 -11.08 -25.37
N LEU A 85 27.15 -12.30 -25.05
CA LEU A 85 28.54 -12.69 -25.28
C LEU A 85 28.79 -13.12 -26.73
N GLY A 86 29.86 -12.60 -27.33
CA GLY A 86 30.41 -13.07 -28.60
C GLY A 86 31.34 -14.30 -28.42
N PRO A 87 31.98 -14.79 -29.50
CA PRO A 87 32.78 -16.02 -29.46
C PRO A 87 33.82 -16.05 -28.33
N TYR A 88 34.57 -14.95 -28.17
CA TYR A 88 35.58 -14.83 -27.12
C TYR A 88 34.98 -14.84 -25.70
N GLY A 89 33.90 -14.08 -25.48
CA GLY A 89 33.24 -14.03 -24.16
C GLY A 89 32.63 -15.38 -23.79
N ILE A 90 32.03 -16.08 -24.75
CA ILE A 90 31.52 -17.44 -24.56
C ILE A 90 32.66 -18.41 -24.25
N PHE A 91 33.78 -18.36 -24.98
CA PHE A 91 34.94 -19.21 -24.68
C PHE A 91 35.43 -19.04 -23.23
N LEU A 92 35.61 -17.80 -22.75
CA LEU A 92 36.02 -17.55 -21.37
C LEU A 92 35.01 -18.07 -20.34
N ALA A 93 33.72 -17.85 -20.57
CA ALA A 93 32.66 -18.32 -19.69
C ALA A 93 32.66 -19.86 -19.62
N LEU A 94 32.74 -20.53 -20.77
CA LEU A 94 32.78 -21.99 -20.83
C LEU A 94 34.06 -22.57 -20.24
N CYS A 95 35.21 -21.90 -20.39
CA CYS A 95 36.44 -22.30 -19.70
C CYS A 95 36.25 -22.34 -18.18
N SER A 96 35.47 -21.42 -17.60
CA SER A 96 35.14 -21.43 -16.17
C SER A 96 34.14 -22.54 -15.79
N MET A 97 33.20 -22.85 -16.68
CA MET A 97 32.08 -23.77 -16.40
C MET A 97 32.39 -25.24 -16.69
N TRP A 98 33.13 -25.52 -17.76
CA TRP A 98 33.33 -26.87 -18.31
C TRP A 98 34.71 -27.45 -18.00
N HIS A 99 35.72 -26.63 -17.76
CA HIS A 99 37.01 -27.11 -17.28
C HIS A 99 36.94 -27.53 -15.80
N PRO A 100 37.60 -28.62 -15.36
CA PRO A 100 38.51 -29.51 -16.11
C PRO A 100 37.82 -30.71 -16.77
N LYS A 101 36.48 -30.78 -16.80
CA LYS A 101 35.76 -31.89 -17.44
C LYS A 101 36.02 -31.96 -18.94
N LEU A 102 36.20 -30.79 -19.57
CA LEU A 102 36.68 -30.65 -20.95
C LEU A 102 38.01 -29.87 -20.96
N SER A 103 38.87 -30.22 -21.92
CA SER A 103 40.10 -29.49 -22.19
C SER A 103 39.78 -28.11 -22.79
N TYR A 104 40.73 -27.17 -22.70
CA TYR A 104 40.51 -25.83 -23.28
C TYR A 104 40.38 -25.88 -24.81
N GLU A 105 41.09 -26.80 -25.45
CA GLU A 105 41.01 -27.10 -26.88
C GLU A 105 39.63 -27.66 -27.27
N GLU A 106 39.10 -28.62 -26.50
CA GLU A 106 37.74 -29.15 -26.72
C GLU A 106 36.67 -28.05 -26.59
N ILE A 107 36.83 -27.16 -25.61
CA ILE A 107 35.93 -26.01 -25.41
C ILE A 107 36.05 -25.04 -26.60
N GLU A 108 37.27 -24.73 -27.06
CA GLU A 108 37.49 -23.90 -28.24
C GLU A 108 36.80 -24.48 -29.48
N GLU A 109 37.00 -25.78 -29.75
CA GLU A 109 36.40 -26.44 -30.91
C GLU A 109 34.88 -26.36 -30.88
N LYS A 110 34.26 -26.56 -29.70
CA LYS A 110 32.80 -26.43 -29.52
C LYS A 110 32.32 -25.01 -29.79
N VAL A 111 33.04 -23.98 -29.33
CA VAL A 111 32.71 -22.57 -29.60
C VAL A 111 32.83 -22.25 -31.09
N LYS A 112 33.95 -22.63 -31.73
CA LYS A 112 34.16 -22.45 -33.18
C LYS A 112 33.06 -23.13 -33.99
N ARG A 113 32.71 -24.36 -33.63
CA ARG A 113 31.65 -25.15 -34.28
C ARG A 113 30.28 -24.49 -34.14
N PHE A 114 29.93 -24.02 -32.94
CA PHE A 114 28.68 -23.30 -32.71
C PHE A 114 28.58 -22.06 -33.60
N PHE A 115 29.56 -21.17 -33.57
CA PHE A 115 29.50 -19.91 -34.31
C PHE A 115 29.58 -20.12 -35.82
N TRP A 116 30.33 -21.12 -36.29
CA TRP A 116 30.29 -21.56 -37.68
C TRP A 116 28.87 -21.98 -38.09
N ARG A 117 28.23 -22.89 -37.35
CA ARG A 117 26.86 -23.34 -37.67
C ARG A 117 25.85 -22.21 -37.56
N TYR A 118 25.95 -21.38 -36.55
CA TYR A 118 25.09 -20.22 -36.35
C TYR A 118 25.18 -19.27 -37.54
N ARG A 119 26.39 -18.90 -37.97
CA ARG A 119 26.58 -17.91 -39.05
C ARG A 119 26.09 -18.43 -40.40
N VAL A 120 26.41 -19.69 -40.76
CA VAL A 120 26.01 -20.25 -42.06
C VAL A 120 24.51 -20.53 -42.14
N ASN A 121 23.85 -20.77 -40.99
CA ASN A 121 22.42 -21.04 -40.95
C ASN A 121 21.55 -19.83 -40.57
N ARG A 122 22.11 -18.65 -40.25
CA ARG A 122 21.32 -17.51 -39.79
C ARG A 122 20.27 -17.05 -40.82
N HIS A 123 20.58 -17.14 -42.10
CA HIS A 123 19.61 -16.87 -43.17
C HIS A 123 18.33 -17.71 -43.13
N LYS A 124 18.26 -18.78 -42.33
CA LYS A 124 17.04 -19.57 -42.12
C LYS A 124 16.08 -18.90 -41.14
N THR A 125 16.58 -18.10 -40.20
CA THR A 125 15.73 -17.41 -39.22
C THR A 125 14.95 -16.24 -39.81
N THR A 126 15.43 -15.66 -40.92
CA THR A 126 14.76 -14.55 -41.61
C THR A 126 13.45 -14.97 -42.31
N VAL A 127 13.23 -16.27 -42.48
CA VAL A 127 12.02 -16.86 -43.08
C VAL A 127 11.38 -17.90 -42.18
N ALA A 128 11.78 -17.95 -40.90
CA ALA A 128 11.22 -18.89 -39.95
C ALA A 128 9.75 -18.54 -39.65
N ALA A 129 8.93 -19.58 -39.45
CA ALA A 129 7.55 -19.39 -39.02
C ALA A 129 7.48 -18.55 -37.74
N PRO A 130 6.53 -17.61 -37.62
CA PRO A 130 6.37 -16.82 -36.41
C PRO A 130 6.06 -17.75 -35.23
N ALA A 131 6.83 -17.61 -34.16
CA ALA A 131 6.74 -18.49 -33.00
C ALA A 131 6.17 -17.76 -31.77
N TYR A 132 5.44 -18.50 -30.94
CA TYR A 132 5.08 -18.03 -29.60
C TYR A 132 6.35 -17.71 -28.81
N HIS A 133 6.38 -16.56 -28.14
CA HIS A 133 7.54 -16.14 -27.35
C HIS A 133 7.48 -16.71 -25.93
N ALA A 134 8.40 -17.62 -25.62
CA ALA A 134 8.46 -18.32 -24.32
C ALA A 134 9.80 -18.13 -23.59
N THR A 135 10.89 -17.84 -24.32
CA THR A 135 12.24 -17.71 -23.76
C THR A 135 12.96 -16.48 -24.29
N GLU A 136 13.71 -15.81 -23.41
CA GLU A 136 14.47 -14.61 -23.74
C GLU A 136 15.58 -14.87 -24.76
N TYR A 137 16.14 -16.09 -24.78
CA TYR A 137 17.23 -16.48 -25.68
C TYR A 137 16.74 -16.95 -27.05
N SER A 138 15.45 -16.80 -27.35
CA SER A 138 14.88 -17.13 -28.65
C SER A 138 15.59 -16.40 -29.80
N PRO A 139 15.99 -17.12 -30.87
CA PRO A 139 16.72 -16.56 -32.00
C PRO A 139 15.82 -15.90 -33.06
N ASP A 140 14.53 -15.64 -32.76
CA ASP A 140 13.57 -15.02 -33.68
C ASP A 140 14.10 -13.68 -34.24
N ASP A 141 14.26 -13.62 -35.56
CA ASP A 141 14.85 -12.48 -36.25
C ASP A 141 13.83 -11.38 -36.56
N HIS A 142 12.52 -11.63 -36.38
CA HIS A 142 11.48 -10.67 -36.74
C HIS A 142 11.28 -9.61 -35.65
N ARG A 143 11.32 -9.99 -34.38
CA ARG A 143 10.94 -9.12 -33.26
C ARG A 143 11.91 -9.18 -32.09
N ASN A 144 12.56 -10.31 -31.86
CA ASN A 144 13.26 -10.55 -30.61
C ASN A 144 14.78 -10.35 -30.71
N ASP A 145 15.45 -10.95 -31.70
CA ASP A 145 16.90 -11.04 -31.82
C ASP A 145 17.36 -10.50 -33.18
N HIS A 146 17.25 -9.18 -33.39
CA HIS A 146 17.65 -8.55 -34.66
C HIS A 146 19.16 -8.66 -34.89
N ARG A 147 19.57 -9.35 -35.95
CA ARG A 147 20.99 -9.64 -36.23
C ARG A 147 21.27 -9.62 -37.74
N PRO A 148 22.54 -9.47 -38.15
CA PRO A 148 22.93 -9.76 -39.53
C PRO A 148 22.57 -11.21 -39.90
N PHE A 149 22.13 -11.45 -41.13
CA PHE A 149 21.97 -12.81 -41.66
C PHE A 149 23.08 -13.21 -42.64
N LEU A 150 23.87 -12.24 -43.10
CA LEU A 150 25.11 -12.43 -43.85
C LEU A 150 26.29 -12.06 -42.95
N TYR A 151 26.96 -13.07 -42.43
CA TYR A 151 28.08 -12.91 -41.51
C TYR A 151 29.43 -13.13 -42.20
N PRO A 152 30.50 -12.41 -41.78
CA PRO A 152 31.87 -12.72 -42.18
C PRO A 152 32.35 -14.03 -41.52
N ASP A 153 33.57 -14.45 -41.85
CA ASP A 153 34.15 -15.70 -41.38
C ASP A 153 34.47 -15.77 -39.87
N MET A 154 34.44 -14.63 -39.19
CA MET A 154 34.82 -14.45 -37.78
C MET A 154 36.28 -14.87 -37.51
N ALA A 155 37.18 -14.69 -38.48
CA ALA A 155 38.60 -15.06 -38.35
C ALA A 155 39.29 -14.30 -37.20
N TYR A 156 38.97 -13.01 -37.01
CA TYR A 156 39.53 -12.21 -35.92
C TYR A 156 39.15 -12.76 -34.53
N GLN A 157 37.88 -13.10 -34.33
CA GLN A 157 37.42 -13.65 -33.05
C GLN A 157 38.06 -15.01 -32.78
N SER A 158 38.22 -15.82 -33.82
CA SER A 158 38.88 -17.13 -33.73
C SER A 158 40.36 -17.00 -33.35
N SER A 159 41.09 -16.06 -33.96
CA SER A 159 42.51 -15.85 -33.64
C SER A 159 42.72 -15.29 -32.23
N VAL A 160 41.81 -14.46 -31.72
CA VAL A 160 41.84 -14.00 -30.32
C VAL A 160 41.65 -15.16 -29.35
N VAL A 161 40.70 -16.07 -29.63
CA VAL A 161 40.49 -17.28 -28.82
C VAL A 161 41.75 -18.15 -28.83
N GLU A 162 42.37 -18.40 -29.99
CA GLU A 162 43.60 -19.18 -30.10
C GLU A 162 44.78 -18.57 -29.31
N VAL A 163 44.93 -17.24 -29.35
CA VAL A 163 45.98 -16.55 -28.58
C VAL A 163 45.75 -16.73 -27.08
N VAL A 164 44.50 -16.62 -26.62
CA VAL A 164 44.17 -16.77 -25.20
C VAL A 164 44.28 -18.21 -24.74
N LEU A 165 43.90 -19.18 -25.58
CA LEU A 165 44.13 -20.59 -25.36
C LEU A 165 45.62 -20.86 -25.11
N LYS A 166 46.51 -20.38 -26.00
CA LYS A 166 47.97 -20.50 -25.81
C LYS A 166 48.49 -19.83 -24.55
N LEU A 167 47.89 -18.71 -24.11
CA LEU A 167 48.24 -18.06 -22.85
C LEU A 167 47.75 -18.86 -21.64
N MET A 168 46.59 -19.49 -21.74
CA MET A 168 46.04 -20.37 -20.71
C MET A 168 46.90 -21.64 -20.61
N GLU A 169 47.20 -22.32 -21.71
CA GLU A 169 48.11 -23.47 -21.78
C GLU A 169 49.47 -23.13 -21.16
N ARG A 170 50.11 -22.00 -21.53
CA ARG A 170 51.38 -21.57 -20.94
C ARG A 170 51.31 -21.30 -19.43
N ARG A 171 50.18 -20.79 -18.95
CA ARG A 171 49.96 -20.57 -17.52
C ARG A 171 49.79 -21.91 -16.77
N PHE A 172 49.38 -22.97 -17.46
CA PHE A 172 49.15 -24.30 -16.90
C PHE A 172 50.28 -25.32 -17.15
N GLU A 173 51.13 -25.14 -18.16
CA GLU A 173 52.37 -25.90 -18.34
C GLU A 173 53.35 -25.71 -17.16
N GLY A 174 53.20 -24.60 -16.40
CA GLY A 174 53.83 -24.39 -15.11
C GLY A 174 53.00 -24.97 -13.96
N ASN A 175 53.00 -26.29 -13.81
CA ASN A 175 52.30 -26.98 -12.71
C ASN A 175 52.91 -26.71 -11.30
N GLU A 176 53.94 -25.87 -11.20
CA GLU A 176 54.47 -25.40 -9.92
C GLU A 176 53.70 -24.15 -9.51
N LYS A 177 52.84 -24.28 -8.48
CA LYS A 177 52.22 -23.12 -7.83
C LYS A 177 53.32 -22.12 -7.45
N GLU A 178 53.17 -20.88 -7.90
CA GLU A 178 54.07 -19.76 -7.60
C GLU A 178 53.26 -18.58 -7.05
N TYR A 179 53.72 -18.00 -5.94
CA TYR A 179 53.20 -16.74 -5.42
C TYR A 179 54.08 -15.59 -5.85
N ARG A 180 53.53 -14.60 -6.54
CA ARG A 180 54.28 -13.40 -6.89
C ARG A 180 54.03 -12.30 -5.87
N VAL A 181 55.11 -11.83 -5.24
CA VAL A 181 55.08 -10.64 -4.37
C VAL A 181 55.48 -9.45 -5.23
N GLU A 182 54.66 -8.42 -5.27
CA GLU A 182 54.91 -7.18 -6.01
C GLU A 182 54.83 -5.99 -5.05
N LEU A 183 55.84 -5.12 -5.10
CA LEU A 183 55.87 -3.85 -4.42
C LEU A 183 55.91 -2.74 -5.47
N SER A 184 54.87 -1.92 -5.48
CA SER A 184 54.74 -0.78 -6.38
C SER A 184 54.34 0.48 -5.63
N ARG A 185 54.57 1.63 -6.26
CA ARG A 185 54.14 2.93 -5.76
C ARG A 185 53.08 3.54 -6.67
N PRO A 186 52.03 4.16 -6.10
CA PRO A 186 51.01 4.84 -6.90
C PRO A 186 51.54 6.14 -7.52
N ASP A 187 52.55 6.77 -6.93
CA ASP A 187 53.13 8.05 -7.36
C ASP A 187 54.34 7.90 -8.29
N GLU A 188 54.89 6.69 -8.43
CA GLU A 188 56.09 6.41 -9.22
C GLU A 188 55.95 5.06 -9.93
N PHE A 189 55.54 5.09 -11.21
CA PHE A 189 55.25 3.87 -11.96
C PHE A 189 56.49 3.02 -12.27
N GLU A 190 57.68 3.61 -12.31
CA GLU A 190 58.95 2.89 -12.50
C GLU A 190 59.38 2.14 -11.23
N PHE A 191 58.83 2.52 -10.08
CA PHE A 191 59.02 1.80 -8.83
C PHE A 191 58.14 0.54 -8.85
N LEU A 192 58.70 -0.53 -9.42
CA LEU A 192 58.14 -1.87 -9.39
C LEU A 192 59.23 -2.88 -9.09
N TYR A 193 59.07 -3.58 -7.97
CA TYR A 193 59.94 -4.67 -7.57
C TYR A 193 59.08 -5.92 -7.34
N ALA A 194 59.51 -7.05 -7.86
CA ALA A 194 58.76 -8.28 -7.73
C ALA A 194 59.68 -9.50 -7.59
N GLU A 195 59.17 -10.52 -6.93
CA GLU A 195 59.79 -11.84 -6.90
C GLU A 195 58.70 -12.92 -6.88
N GLY A 196 58.96 -13.99 -7.62
CA GLY A 196 58.13 -15.18 -7.61
C GLY A 196 58.63 -16.20 -6.58
N ILE A 197 57.77 -16.59 -5.66
CA ILE A 197 58.01 -17.55 -4.60
C ILE A 197 57.38 -18.88 -5.01
N THR A 198 58.23 -19.76 -5.54
CA THR A 198 57.88 -21.15 -5.82
C THR A 198 57.92 -21.99 -4.54
N ARG A 199 57.37 -23.21 -4.57
CA ARG A 199 57.41 -24.13 -3.42
C ARG A 199 58.85 -24.45 -2.98
N THR A 200 59.77 -24.55 -3.94
CA THR A 200 61.21 -24.75 -3.71
C THR A 200 61.86 -23.56 -3.01
N LYS A 201 61.62 -22.32 -3.48
CA LYS A 201 62.11 -21.10 -2.81
C LYS A 201 61.52 -20.95 -1.40
N TYR A 202 60.24 -21.27 -1.24
CA TYR A 202 59.58 -21.24 0.05
C TYR A 202 60.21 -22.20 1.07
N GLN A 203 60.57 -23.42 0.68
CA GLN A 203 61.24 -24.37 1.60
C GLN A 203 62.57 -23.81 2.12
N SER A 204 63.35 -23.15 1.26
CA SER A 204 64.59 -22.46 1.66
C SER A 204 64.31 -21.31 2.62
N LEU A 205 63.28 -20.50 2.34
CA LEU A 205 62.84 -19.44 3.24
C LEU A 205 62.38 -20.03 4.58
N ALA A 206 61.42 -20.96 4.59
CA ALA A 206 60.89 -21.57 5.79
C ALA A 206 61.98 -22.20 6.68
N LYS A 207 63.00 -22.83 6.07
CA LYS A 207 64.16 -23.38 6.80
C LYS A 207 65.07 -22.28 7.37
N THR A 208 65.32 -21.21 6.63
CA THR A 208 66.16 -20.08 7.06
C THR A 208 65.52 -19.30 8.20
N TRP A 209 64.18 -19.18 8.17
CA TRP A 209 63.40 -18.30 9.03
C TRP A 209 62.60 -19.06 10.11
N ASN A 210 62.77 -20.39 10.20
CA ASN A 210 62.04 -21.27 11.11
C ASN A 210 60.51 -21.06 11.06
N LEU A 211 59.96 -20.94 9.85
CA LEU A 211 58.52 -20.73 9.64
C LEU A 211 57.77 -22.05 9.86
N ASN A 212 56.73 -22.02 10.70
CA ASN A 212 55.84 -23.16 10.95
C ASN A 212 54.51 -23.04 10.17
N VAL A 213 54.57 -22.46 8.97
CA VAL A 213 53.42 -22.34 8.05
C VAL A 213 53.75 -23.18 6.83
N ASP A 214 52.75 -23.69 6.15
CA ASP A 214 52.96 -24.38 4.88
C ASP A 214 52.94 -23.38 3.71
N PHE A 215 53.34 -23.87 2.54
CA PHE A 215 53.40 -23.03 1.34
C PHE A 215 52.03 -22.45 0.98
N ASP A 216 50.97 -23.25 1.11
CA ASP A 216 49.62 -22.89 0.67
C ASP A 216 48.95 -21.84 1.60
N ASP A 217 49.21 -21.86 2.91
CA ASP A 217 48.68 -20.85 3.85
C ASP A 217 49.59 -19.62 4.02
N PHE A 218 50.84 -19.68 3.53
CA PHE A 218 51.81 -18.61 3.67
C PHE A 218 51.30 -17.23 3.20
N PRO A 219 50.66 -17.06 2.01
CA PRO A 219 50.17 -15.76 1.57
C PRO A 219 49.09 -15.19 2.49
N ALA A 220 48.16 -16.03 2.97
CA ALA A 220 47.10 -15.60 3.87
C ALA A 220 47.70 -15.11 5.20
N ARG A 221 48.76 -15.75 5.69
CA ARG A 221 49.49 -15.31 6.88
C ARG A 221 50.15 -13.94 6.67
N ILE A 222 50.80 -13.72 5.53
CA ILE A 222 51.41 -12.42 5.21
C ILE A 222 50.34 -11.31 5.10
N VAL A 223 49.24 -11.56 4.39
CA VAL A 223 48.14 -10.59 4.28
C VAL A 223 47.55 -10.26 5.64
N ARG A 224 47.42 -11.25 6.53
CA ARG A 224 46.94 -11.03 7.90
C ARG A 224 47.92 -10.14 8.70
N LEU A 225 49.21 -10.42 8.65
CA LEU A 225 50.25 -9.60 9.31
C LEU A 225 50.23 -8.15 8.79
N LEU A 226 50.05 -7.96 7.48
CA LEU A 226 49.94 -6.63 6.87
C LEU A 226 48.66 -5.90 7.30
N ARG A 227 47.55 -6.60 7.52
CA ARG A 227 46.28 -6.03 8.00
C ARG A 227 46.25 -5.73 9.50
N GLU A 228 47.01 -6.47 10.31
CA GLU A 228 47.14 -6.26 11.76
C GLU A 228 47.85 -4.92 12.10
N ARG A 229 48.49 -4.30 11.11
CA ARG A 229 49.05 -2.95 11.23
C ARG A 229 47.95 -1.90 11.45
N LYS A 230 47.78 -1.46 12.70
CA LYS A 230 47.00 -0.27 13.07
C LYS A 230 47.93 0.87 13.49
N GLY A 231 48.27 1.76 12.56
CA GLY A 231 49.04 2.98 12.88
C GLY A 231 50.51 2.76 13.24
N THR A 232 51.13 3.76 13.86
CA THR A 232 52.58 3.85 14.13
C THR A 232 53.07 3.03 15.33
N THR A 233 52.15 2.53 16.18
CA THR A 233 52.45 1.72 17.38
C THR A 233 52.21 0.22 17.17
N SER A 234 52.09 -0.22 15.91
CA SER A 234 51.89 -1.62 15.54
C SER A 234 53.09 -2.49 15.92
N PRO A 235 52.88 -3.71 16.46
CA PRO A 235 53.97 -4.68 16.68
C PRO A 235 54.60 -5.17 15.38
N VAL A 236 53.95 -4.91 14.23
CA VAL A 236 54.49 -5.18 12.89
C VAL A 236 55.07 -3.90 12.29
N GLN A 237 56.38 -3.88 12.04
CA GLN A 237 57.10 -2.88 11.26
C GLN A 237 57.43 -3.42 9.87
N LEU A 238 57.34 -2.56 8.85
CA LEU A 238 57.69 -2.90 7.47
C LEU A 238 58.84 -2.01 7.03
N THR A 239 59.90 -2.62 6.51
CA THR A 239 61.08 -1.91 6.02
C THR A 239 61.32 -2.35 4.59
N CYS A 240 61.36 -1.42 3.62
CA CYS A 240 61.99 -1.71 2.32
C CYS A 240 63.34 -0.99 2.30
N THR A 241 64.39 -1.73 1.93
CA THR A 241 65.73 -1.19 1.74
C THR A 241 66.14 -1.44 0.30
N LEU A 242 66.54 -0.38 -0.41
CA LEU A 242 66.99 -0.46 -1.79
C LEU A 242 68.51 -0.67 -1.83
N SER A 243 68.97 -1.49 -2.77
CA SER A 243 70.38 -1.60 -3.11
C SER A 243 70.91 -0.30 -3.74
N GLN A 244 72.23 -0.07 -3.68
CA GLN A 244 72.87 1.14 -4.21
C GLN A 244 72.64 1.34 -5.71
N ASP A 245 72.53 0.24 -6.46
CA ASP A 245 72.31 0.20 -7.91
C ASP A 245 70.81 0.12 -8.29
N LEU A 246 69.91 0.15 -7.30
CA LEU A 246 68.44 0.05 -7.48
C LEU A 246 67.98 -1.23 -8.18
N SER A 247 68.80 -2.29 -8.18
CA SER A 247 68.45 -3.57 -8.81
C SER A 247 67.60 -4.46 -7.88
N VAL A 248 67.68 -4.25 -6.56
CA VAL A 248 67.01 -5.07 -5.54
C VAL A 248 66.38 -4.18 -4.46
N CYS A 249 65.09 -4.41 -4.10
CA CYS A 249 64.51 -3.96 -2.82
C CYS A 249 64.40 -5.18 -1.90
N THR A 250 65.00 -5.09 -0.73
CA THR A 250 64.77 -6.04 0.36
C THR A 250 63.54 -5.58 1.14
N PHE A 251 62.44 -6.31 1.02
CA PHE A 251 61.21 -6.08 1.76
C PHE A 251 61.19 -6.91 3.04
N GLU A 252 61.33 -6.27 4.19
CA GLU A 252 61.33 -6.91 5.50
C GLU A 252 60.02 -6.69 6.25
N VAL A 253 59.40 -7.79 6.66
CA VAL A 253 58.36 -7.77 7.69
C VAL A 253 59.01 -8.06 9.03
N VAL A 254 58.93 -7.10 9.96
CA VAL A 254 59.49 -7.21 11.31
C VAL A 254 58.34 -7.30 12.31
N HIS A 255 58.20 -8.44 12.98
CA HIS A 255 57.22 -8.62 14.05
C HIS A 255 57.93 -8.58 15.41
N LEU A 256 57.58 -7.58 16.22
CA LEU A 256 58.08 -7.36 17.57
C LEU A 256 57.19 -8.14 18.55
N ILE A 257 57.74 -9.18 19.19
CA ILE A 257 57.08 -9.91 20.29
C ILE A 257 58.03 -9.88 21.48
N ASP A 258 57.76 -9.01 22.45
CA ASP A 258 58.57 -8.86 23.68
C ASP A 258 60.10 -8.89 23.40
N MET A 259 60.83 -9.90 23.90
CA MET A 259 62.29 -10.04 23.79
C MET A 259 62.79 -10.64 22.45
N TYR A 260 61.92 -10.89 21.48
CA TYR A 260 62.29 -11.50 20.20
C TYR A 260 61.75 -10.72 18.99
N THR A 261 62.61 -10.53 18.00
CA THR A 261 62.29 -9.87 16.73
C THR A 261 62.30 -10.91 15.61
N VAL A 262 61.16 -11.15 14.98
CA VAL A 262 61.09 -11.98 13.78
C VAL A 262 61.18 -11.07 12.57
N ARG A 263 62.27 -11.17 11.79
CA ARG A 263 62.44 -10.46 10.51
C ARG A 263 62.19 -11.45 9.39
N MET A 264 61.54 -11.01 8.32
CA MET A 264 61.35 -11.81 7.12
C MET A 264 61.64 -10.94 5.89
N PRO A 265 62.92 -10.79 5.49
CA PRO A 265 63.32 -10.18 4.25
C PRO A 265 62.95 -11.04 3.06
N ILE A 266 62.31 -10.41 2.09
CA ILE A 266 62.07 -10.95 0.75
C ILE A 266 62.83 -10.04 -0.20
N GLU A 267 63.82 -10.59 -0.90
CA GLU A 267 64.53 -9.87 -1.94
C GLU A 267 63.65 -9.78 -3.19
N LEU A 268 63.29 -8.56 -3.57
CA LEU A 268 62.49 -8.26 -4.73
C LEU A 268 63.38 -7.64 -5.81
N LYS A 269 63.31 -8.14 -7.04
CA LYS A 269 64.11 -7.62 -8.15
C LYS A 269 63.37 -6.51 -8.88
N ALA A 270 64.13 -5.53 -9.33
CA ALA A 270 63.64 -4.45 -10.20
C ALA A 270 62.97 -5.04 -11.45
N VAL A 271 61.68 -4.76 -11.63
CA VAL A 271 60.93 -5.17 -12.82
C VAL A 271 61.08 -4.09 -13.89
N ARG A 272 61.51 -4.47 -15.10
CA ARG A 272 61.81 -3.53 -16.20
C ARG A 272 61.28 -4.06 -17.53
N GLY A 273 61.27 -3.18 -18.55
CA GLY A 273 60.91 -3.54 -19.92
C GLY A 273 59.48 -4.08 -20.05
N LYS A 274 59.34 -5.26 -20.66
CA LYS A 274 58.03 -5.84 -21.02
C LYS A 274 57.15 -6.13 -19.80
N ASP A 275 57.74 -6.58 -18.70
CA ASP A 275 56.98 -6.94 -17.48
C ASP A 275 56.48 -5.70 -16.74
N LEU A 276 57.26 -4.62 -16.73
CA LEU A 276 56.84 -3.32 -16.22
C LEU A 276 55.67 -2.77 -17.05
N LEU A 277 55.80 -2.82 -18.39
CA LEU A 277 54.73 -2.40 -19.29
C LEU A 277 53.45 -3.22 -19.09
N CYS A 278 53.57 -4.53 -18.82
CA CYS A 278 52.44 -5.39 -18.49
C CYS A 278 51.74 -4.95 -17.19
N HIS A 279 52.49 -4.70 -16.13
CA HIS A 279 51.95 -4.21 -14.85
C HIS A 279 51.22 -2.87 -15.02
N VAL A 280 51.85 -1.87 -15.66
CA VAL A 280 51.24 -0.56 -15.90
C VAL A 280 49.98 -0.69 -16.76
N THR A 281 50.01 -1.51 -17.81
CA THR A 281 48.85 -1.74 -18.68
C THR A 281 47.69 -2.39 -17.92
N ASN A 282 47.98 -3.36 -17.05
CA ASN A 282 46.96 -4.01 -16.23
C ASN A 282 46.35 -3.04 -15.21
N ASN A 283 47.17 -2.22 -14.54
CA ASN A 283 46.67 -1.18 -13.64
C ASN A 283 45.80 -0.15 -14.37
N MET A 284 46.22 0.29 -15.56
CA MET A 284 45.43 1.20 -16.39
C MET A 284 44.08 0.59 -16.78
N ARG A 285 44.05 -0.69 -17.18
CA ARG A 285 42.80 -1.39 -17.49
C ARG A 285 41.88 -1.53 -16.27
N ALA A 286 42.44 -1.86 -15.11
CA ALA A 286 41.67 -1.94 -13.86
C ALA A 286 41.08 -0.58 -13.47
N LEU A 287 41.86 0.49 -13.57
CA LEU A 287 41.39 1.86 -13.35
C LEU A 287 40.31 2.26 -14.37
N GLN A 288 40.49 1.93 -15.65
CA GLN A 288 39.48 2.17 -16.68
C GLN A 288 38.17 1.43 -16.41
N ALA A 289 38.24 0.18 -15.93
CA ALA A 289 37.07 -0.58 -15.51
C ALA A 289 36.38 0.06 -14.29
N HIS A 290 37.14 0.50 -13.28
CA HIS A 290 36.57 1.22 -12.15
C HIS A 290 35.90 2.54 -12.57
N VAL A 291 36.52 3.29 -13.47
CA VAL A 291 35.95 4.54 -14.00
C VAL A 291 34.67 4.27 -14.80
N SER A 292 34.61 3.20 -15.59
CA SER A 292 33.39 2.87 -16.34
C SER A 292 32.26 2.44 -15.40
N THR A 293 32.54 1.65 -14.37
CA THR A 293 31.56 1.30 -13.32
C THR A 293 31.04 2.56 -12.61
N LEU A 294 31.92 3.45 -12.15
CA LEU A 294 31.54 4.70 -11.49
C LEU A 294 30.71 5.61 -12.40
N LYS A 295 31.00 5.64 -13.71
CA LYS A 295 30.18 6.39 -14.68
C LYS A 295 28.77 5.82 -14.82
N MET A 296 28.64 4.49 -14.83
CA MET A 296 27.31 3.85 -14.86
C MET A 296 26.52 4.14 -13.58
N GLU A 297 27.16 4.02 -12.41
CA GLU A 297 26.55 4.34 -11.12
C GLU A 297 26.12 5.81 -11.07
N LYS A 298 26.98 6.73 -11.50
CA LYS A 298 26.64 8.16 -11.60
C LYS A 298 25.42 8.40 -12.48
N LYS A 299 25.38 7.82 -13.69
CA LYS A 299 24.25 7.97 -14.61
C LYS A 299 22.95 7.44 -14.02
N LYS A 300 23.01 6.32 -13.30
CA LYS A 300 21.84 5.76 -12.60
C LYS A 300 21.33 6.73 -11.52
N VAL A 301 22.21 7.26 -10.69
CA VAL A 301 21.84 8.25 -9.66
C VAL A 301 21.25 9.52 -10.29
N GLU A 302 21.80 9.99 -11.40
CA GLU A 302 21.25 11.15 -12.13
C GLU A 302 19.83 10.89 -12.64
N GLN A 303 19.56 9.68 -13.16
CA GLN A 303 18.23 9.26 -13.59
C GLN A 303 17.24 9.16 -12.41
N ASP A 304 17.63 8.49 -11.32
CA ASP A 304 16.81 8.35 -10.12
C ASP A 304 16.45 9.75 -9.53
N CYS A 305 17.39 10.72 -9.59
CA CYS A 305 17.13 12.09 -9.18
C CYS A 305 16.13 12.82 -10.09
N GLU A 306 16.12 12.55 -11.39
CA GLU A 306 15.16 13.13 -12.34
C GLU A 306 13.75 12.58 -12.12
N GLU A 307 13.63 11.26 -11.93
CA GLU A 307 12.37 10.60 -11.62
C GLU A 307 11.79 11.13 -10.30
N LEU A 308 12.62 11.31 -9.28
CA LEU A 308 12.18 11.87 -8.00
C LEU A 308 11.74 13.34 -8.13
N ARG A 309 12.39 14.13 -8.99
CA ARG A 309 11.94 15.51 -9.29
C ARG A 309 10.53 15.51 -9.86
N HIS A 310 10.26 14.66 -10.85
CA HIS A 310 8.94 14.53 -11.46
C HIS A 310 7.86 14.18 -10.43
N THR A 311 8.11 13.19 -9.57
CA THR A 311 7.17 12.81 -8.50
C THR A 311 6.92 13.96 -7.52
N VAL A 312 7.95 14.75 -7.17
CA VAL A 312 7.79 15.92 -6.30
C VAL A 312 6.90 16.98 -6.95
N ASP A 313 7.02 17.19 -8.25
CA ASP A 313 6.19 18.15 -8.98
C ASP A 313 4.73 17.69 -9.08
N GLU A 314 4.48 16.41 -9.38
CA GLU A 314 3.13 15.81 -9.34
C GLU A 314 2.47 15.96 -7.96
N LEU A 315 3.23 15.68 -6.88
CA LEU A 315 2.72 15.83 -5.51
C LEU A 315 2.43 17.30 -5.16
N ARG A 316 3.18 18.25 -5.69
CA ARG A 316 2.91 19.68 -5.52
C ARG A 316 1.62 20.09 -6.20
N GLU A 317 1.40 19.65 -7.44
CA GLU A 317 0.14 19.90 -8.17
C GLU A 317 -1.06 19.29 -7.44
N PHE A 318 -0.92 18.04 -6.99
CA PHE A 318 -1.96 17.37 -6.21
C PHE A 318 -2.29 18.13 -4.91
N ARG A 319 -1.27 18.60 -4.19
CA ARG A 319 -1.48 19.40 -2.96
C ARG A 319 -2.26 20.68 -3.25
N VAL A 320 -1.90 21.42 -4.30
CA VAL A 320 -2.61 22.66 -4.68
C VAL A 320 -4.08 22.38 -5.00
N LYS A 321 -4.37 21.26 -5.68
CA LYS A 321 -5.74 20.86 -5.98
C LYS A 321 -6.54 20.55 -4.70
N VAL A 322 -5.96 19.80 -3.77
CA VAL A 322 -6.61 19.46 -2.49
C VAL A 322 -6.83 20.72 -1.64
N GLU A 323 -5.88 21.65 -1.61
CA GLU A 323 -6.02 22.93 -0.91
C GLU A 323 -7.20 23.76 -1.48
N LEU A 324 -7.38 23.77 -2.80
CA LEU A 324 -8.50 24.44 -3.45
C LEU A 324 -9.84 23.77 -3.10
N GLU A 325 -9.92 22.44 -3.15
CA GLU A 325 -11.13 21.68 -2.80
C GLU A 325 -11.52 21.88 -1.32
N ASN A 326 -10.54 21.88 -0.41
CA ASN A 326 -10.78 22.19 1.00
C ASN A 326 -11.32 23.61 1.21
N SER A 327 -10.73 24.61 0.54
CA SER A 327 -11.23 25.99 0.62
C SER A 327 -12.68 26.11 0.13
N GLN A 328 -13.06 25.36 -0.92
CA GLN A 328 -14.45 25.33 -1.40
C GLN A 328 -15.39 24.66 -0.40
N LEU A 329 -14.97 23.55 0.22
CA LEU A 329 -15.75 22.87 1.24
C LEU A 329 -15.95 23.74 2.49
N GLU A 330 -14.92 24.43 2.94
CA GLU A 330 -15.02 25.38 4.06
C GLU A 330 -16.01 26.51 3.77
N GLN A 331 -16.02 27.04 2.54
CA GLN A 331 -16.99 28.07 2.15
C GLN A 331 -18.42 27.52 2.17
N ARG A 332 -18.65 26.31 1.63
CA ARG A 332 -19.96 25.66 1.66
C ARG A 332 -20.43 25.36 3.08
N ALA A 333 -19.52 24.98 3.98
CA ALA A 333 -19.83 24.76 5.39
C ALA A 333 -20.29 26.07 6.06
N LYS A 334 -19.58 27.18 5.85
CA LYS A 334 -19.97 28.50 6.37
C LYS A 334 -21.34 28.95 5.84
N GLU A 335 -21.62 28.72 4.56
CA GLU A 335 -22.93 29.04 3.98
C GLU A 335 -24.05 28.17 4.59
N ALA A 336 -23.78 26.89 4.84
CA ALA A 336 -24.73 25.99 5.50
C ALA A 336 -24.98 26.40 6.97
N GLU A 337 -23.95 26.78 7.71
CA GLU A 337 -24.07 27.29 9.08
C GLU A 337 -24.93 28.55 9.14
N LYS A 338 -24.73 29.48 8.18
CA LYS A 338 -25.57 30.68 8.08
C LYS A 338 -27.03 30.34 7.82
N ARG A 339 -27.31 29.44 6.87
CA ARG A 339 -28.68 28.98 6.59
C ARG A 339 -29.33 28.33 7.80
N LEU A 340 -28.57 27.53 8.56
CA LEU A 340 -29.06 26.90 9.79
C LEU A 340 -29.41 27.96 10.84
N ALA A 341 -28.61 29.01 10.97
CA ALA A 341 -28.88 30.12 11.89
C ALA A 341 -30.15 30.88 11.47
N ASP A 342 -30.32 31.16 10.17
CA ASP A 342 -31.52 31.83 9.65
C ASP A 342 -32.79 30.98 9.88
N GLU A 343 -32.72 29.67 9.65
CA GLU A 343 -33.84 28.75 9.92
C GLU A 343 -34.16 28.62 11.42
N LYS A 344 -33.15 28.67 12.30
CA LYS A 344 -33.38 28.72 13.75
C LYS A 344 -34.12 29.99 14.16
N LEU A 345 -33.72 31.14 13.63
CA LEU A 345 -34.40 32.41 13.90
C LEU A 345 -35.87 32.34 13.47
N LYS A 346 -36.15 31.88 12.25
CA LYS A 346 -37.53 31.70 11.77
C LYS A 346 -38.34 30.76 12.65
N ARG A 347 -37.72 29.69 13.16
CA ARG A 347 -38.37 28.74 14.05
C ARG A 347 -38.73 29.39 15.39
N GLU A 348 -37.83 30.20 15.95
CA GLU A 348 -38.08 30.98 17.16
C GLU A 348 -39.20 32.01 16.97
N GLU A 349 -39.22 32.72 15.83
CA GLU A 349 -40.31 33.64 15.45
C GLU A 349 -41.65 32.89 15.37
N PHE A 350 -41.69 31.74 14.67
CA PHE A 350 -42.90 30.94 14.54
C PHE A 350 -43.40 30.39 15.89
N GLU A 351 -42.48 30.07 16.80
CA GLU A 351 -42.81 29.59 18.14
C GLU A 351 -43.37 30.72 19.03
N GLN A 352 -42.88 31.95 18.86
CA GLN A 352 -43.46 33.14 19.49
C GLN A 352 -44.87 33.43 18.98
N ASP A 353 -45.09 33.39 17.65
CA ASP A 353 -46.41 33.58 17.05
C ASP A 353 -47.41 32.52 17.53
N LEU A 354 -46.99 31.26 17.59
CA LEU A 354 -47.81 30.16 18.10
C LEU A 354 -48.17 30.36 19.58
N GLN A 355 -47.26 30.93 20.38
CA GLN A 355 -47.53 31.23 21.77
C GLN A 355 -48.53 32.39 21.91
N LEU A 356 -48.41 33.42 21.08
CA LEU A 356 -49.35 34.54 21.05
C LEU A 356 -50.78 34.05 20.75
N GLU A 357 -50.93 33.20 19.73
CA GLU A 357 -52.21 32.57 19.37
C GLU A 357 -52.79 31.70 20.51
N ARG A 358 -51.93 31.01 21.28
CA ARG A 358 -52.37 30.27 22.46
C ARG A 358 -52.89 31.19 23.56
N ASP A 359 -52.17 32.28 23.84
CA ASP A 359 -52.56 33.26 24.85
C ASP A 359 -53.87 33.97 24.47
N GLU A 360 -54.04 34.33 23.18
CA GLU A 360 -55.29 34.89 22.66
C GLU A 360 -56.45 33.90 22.77
N ARG A 361 -56.23 32.63 22.42
CA ARG A 361 -57.23 31.56 22.60
C ARG A 361 -57.62 31.41 24.07
N ASP A 362 -56.65 31.39 24.98
CA ASP A 362 -56.91 31.20 26.41
C ASP A 362 -57.65 32.42 27.00
N SER A 363 -57.34 33.64 26.54
CA SER A 363 -58.09 34.85 26.85
C SER A 363 -59.54 34.79 26.34
N ALA A 364 -59.74 34.33 25.11
CA ALA A 364 -61.07 34.12 24.54
C ALA A 364 -61.87 33.06 25.33
N LEU A 365 -61.22 31.96 25.75
CA LEU A 365 -61.84 30.93 26.58
C LEU A 365 -62.30 31.48 27.94
N ASN A 366 -61.45 32.26 28.62
CA ASN A 366 -61.84 32.93 29.88
C ASN A 366 -63.02 33.89 29.68
N THR A 367 -63.03 34.63 28.57
CA THR A 367 -64.14 35.54 28.24
C THR A 367 -65.44 34.76 28.01
N ILE A 368 -65.38 33.63 27.31
CA ILE A 368 -66.52 32.73 27.10
C ILE A 368 -67.02 32.16 28.43
N GLU A 369 -66.12 31.82 29.34
CA GLU A 369 -66.48 31.30 30.67
C GLU A 369 -67.23 32.34 31.50
N ASN A 370 -66.72 33.57 31.58
CA ASN A 370 -67.42 34.68 32.25
C ASN A 370 -68.81 34.94 31.62
N LEU A 371 -68.91 34.97 30.29
CA LEU A 371 -70.19 35.17 29.61
C LEU A 371 -71.19 34.03 29.87
N LYS A 372 -70.72 32.80 30.10
CA LYS A 372 -71.59 31.68 30.49
C LYS A 372 -72.11 31.85 31.92
N GLU A 373 -71.30 32.36 32.84
CA GLU A 373 -71.74 32.69 34.20
C GLU A 373 -72.80 33.78 34.19
N ASP A 374 -72.55 34.88 33.46
CA ASP A 374 -73.51 35.98 33.28
C ASP A 374 -74.83 35.50 32.67
N LEU A 375 -74.76 34.62 31.67
CA LEU A 375 -75.94 34.03 31.04
C LEU A 375 -76.74 33.20 32.04
N ALA A 376 -76.07 32.36 32.84
CA ALA A 376 -76.73 31.54 33.85
C ALA A 376 -77.42 32.41 34.92
N GLU A 377 -76.81 33.53 35.31
CA GLU A 377 -77.41 34.49 36.25
C GLU A 377 -78.64 35.19 35.64
N ALA A 378 -78.55 35.58 34.37
CA ALA A 378 -79.67 36.20 33.65
C ALA A 378 -80.84 35.22 33.46
N GLU A 379 -80.57 33.95 33.11
CA GLU A 379 -81.58 32.89 33.02
C GLU A 379 -82.25 32.60 34.36
N LYS A 380 -81.50 32.69 35.47
CA LYS A 380 -82.08 32.59 36.81
C LYS A 380 -83.01 33.76 37.11
N LYS A 381 -82.57 35.01 36.89
CA LYS A 381 -83.41 36.20 37.09
C LYS A 381 -84.68 36.19 36.24
N ALA A 382 -84.60 35.70 35.01
CA ALA A 382 -85.76 35.56 34.14
C ALA A 382 -86.78 34.56 34.72
N ARG A 383 -86.32 33.44 35.27
CA ARG A 383 -87.19 32.47 35.96
C ARG A 383 -87.82 33.04 37.24
N ASP A 384 -87.03 33.73 38.06
CA ASP A 384 -87.54 34.35 39.30
C ASP A 384 -88.64 35.39 38.97
N LEU A 385 -88.46 36.20 37.91
CA LEU A 385 -89.48 37.15 37.44
C LEU A 385 -90.71 36.49 36.81
N GLU A 386 -90.56 35.32 36.16
CA GLU A 386 -91.70 34.52 35.69
C GLU A 386 -92.54 34.02 36.87
N GLU A 387 -91.90 33.50 37.92
CA GLU A 387 -92.58 33.04 39.14
C GLU A 387 -93.30 34.20 39.86
N GLU A 388 -92.67 35.37 39.99
CA GLU A 388 -93.31 36.57 40.58
C GLU A 388 -94.50 37.06 39.75
N LEU A 389 -94.38 37.00 38.42
CA LEU A 389 -95.48 37.38 37.53
C LEU A 389 -96.65 36.43 37.69
N ASP A 390 -96.42 35.11 37.64
CA ASP A 390 -97.45 34.08 37.82
C ASP A 390 -98.18 34.25 39.16
N GLN A 391 -97.44 34.53 40.24
CA GLN A 391 -98.00 34.79 41.56
C GLN A 391 -98.87 36.06 41.59
N CYS A 392 -98.43 37.13 40.92
CA CYS A 392 -99.21 38.36 40.77
C CYS A 392 -100.48 38.14 39.92
N GLU A 393 -100.42 37.26 38.90
CA GLU A 393 -101.59 36.86 38.11
C GLU A 393 -102.61 36.10 38.97
N GLU A 394 -102.18 35.12 39.76
CA GLU A 394 -103.04 34.39 40.70
C GLU A 394 -103.70 35.33 41.73
N GLU A 395 -102.94 36.25 42.33
CA GLU A 395 -103.49 37.23 43.28
C GLU A 395 -104.51 38.17 42.64
N CYS A 396 -104.26 38.61 41.40
CA CYS A 396 -105.23 39.40 40.64
C CYS A 396 -106.51 38.62 40.34
N GLU A 397 -106.41 37.34 39.98
CA GLU A 397 -107.56 36.47 39.73
C GLU A 397 -108.35 36.14 41.00
N ASP A 398 -107.69 35.88 42.13
CA ASP A 398 -108.33 35.67 43.43
C ASP A 398 -109.07 36.93 43.90
N LEU A 399 -108.42 38.10 43.85
CA LEU A 399 -109.05 39.37 44.21
C LEU A 399 -110.23 39.72 43.28
N SER A 400 -110.09 39.48 41.97
CA SER A 400 -111.16 39.66 40.99
C SER A 400 -112.35 38.72 41.27
N SER A 401 -112.06 37.47 41.62
CA SER A 401 -113.06 36.47 41.99
C SER A 401 -113.75 36.84 43.31
N ARG A 402 -113.01 37.33 44.31
CA ARG A 402 -113.53 37.83 45.58
C ARG A 402 -114.45 39.04 45.35
N VAL A 403 -114.04 40.04 44.57
CA VAL A 403 -114.88 41.20 44.22
C VAL A 403 -116.15 40.77 43.48
N SER A 404 -116.07 39.82 42.53
CA SER A 404 -117.25 39.24 41.87
C SER A 404 -118.18 38.52 42.84
N PHE A 405 -117.63 37.79 43.83
CA PHE A 405 -118.41 37.08 44.84
C PHE A 405 -119.07 38.03 45.85
N THR A 406 -118.41 39.12 46.28
CA THR A 406 -119.04 40.17 47.09
C THR A 406 -120.13 40.92 46.33
N LEU A 407 -119.94 41.14 45.02
CA LEU A 407 -120.95 41.73 44.13
C LEU A 407 -122.22 40.86 44.02
N LEU A 408 -122.08 39.55 44.20
CA LEU A 408 -123.20 38.59 44.18
C LEU A 408 -123.93 38.48 45.54
N LEU A 409 -123.34 38.93 46.65
CA LEU A 409 -123.82 38.67 48.02
C LEU A 409 -124.35 39.89 48.81
N VAL A 410 -124.09 41.14 48.40
CA VAL A 410 -124.50 42.31 49.19
C VAL A 410 -125.72 43.01 48.58
N SER A 411 -126.88 42.47 48.90
CA SER A 411 -128.11 43.25 49.09
C SER A 411 -127.99 44.08 50.39
N ALA A 412 -128.00 45.41 50.24
CA ALA A 412 -128.21 46.44 51.26
C ALA A 412 -127.06 46.77 52.26
N HIS A 413 -126.57 48.03 52.13
CA HIS A 413 -125.79 48.87 53.06
C HIS A 413 -124.26 48.62 53.23
N GLY A 414 -123.44 49.45 52.56
CA GLY A 414 -122.03 49.71 52.95
C GLY A 414 -121.06 50.07 51.80
N TYR A 415 -121.13 51.29 51.25
CA TYR A 415 -120.26 51.75 50.14
C TYR A 415 -118.93 52.40 50.59
N ALA A 416 -118.08 51.67 51.34
CA ALA A 416 -116.73 52.16 51.68
C ALA A 416 -115.60 51.13 51.41
N GLU A 417 -115.86 49.82 51.53
CA GLU A 417 -114.83 48.78 51.30
C GLU A 417 -114.57 48.48 49.81
N LEU A 418 -115.45 48.89 48.91
CA LEU A 418 -115.30 48.68 47.45
C LEU A 418 -114.29 49.64 46.80
N GLN A 419 -114.12 50.87 47.30
CA GLN A 419 -113.15 51.82 46.70
C GLN A 419 -111.70 51.47 47.03
N ASP A 420 -111.42 50.94 48.23
CA ASP A 420 -110.07 50.49 48.59
C ASP A 420 -109.68 49.22 47.81
N SER A 421 -110.62 48.29 47.59
CA SER A 421 -110.33 47.07 46.81
C SER A 421 -110.07 47.36 45.33
N ASP A 422 -110.79 48.29 44.71
CA ASP A 422 -110.54 48.71 43.31
C ASP A 422 -109.21 49.47 43.16
N ALA A 423 -108.82 50.24 44.18
CA ALA A 423 -107.52 50.92 44.21
C ALA A 423 -106.36 49.91 44.31
N VAL A 424 -106.52 48.85 45.12
CA VAL A 424 -105.54 47.76 45.23
C VAL A 424 -105.45 46.97 43.92
N ILE A 425 -106.58 46.62 43.29
CA ILE A 425 -106.59 45.93 41.99
C ILE A 425 -105.93 46.77 40.90
N SER A 426 -106.16 48.09 40.89
CA SER A 426 -105.54 48.98 39.91
C SER A 426 -104.03 49.12 40.10
N ARG A 427 -103.55 49.12 41.36
CA ARG A 427 -102.12 49.10 41.67
C ARG A 427 -101.48 47.77 41.26
N LEU A 428 -102.08 46.63 41.60
CA LEU A 428 -101.58 45.31 41.21
C LEU A 428 -101.57 45.12 39.68
N ARG A 429 -102.56 45.68 38.96
CA ARG A 429 -102.54 45.68 37.49
C ARG A 429 -101.35 46.47 36.92
N CYS A 430 -101.06 47.63 37.51
CA CYS A 430 -99.90 48.44 37.14
C CYS A 430 -98.59 47.70 37.46
N ASP A 431 -98.50 47.04 38.62
CA ASP A 431 -97.34 46.25 39.01
C ASP A 431 -97.15 45.04 38.08
N LYS A 432 -98.23 44.34 37.70
CA LYS A 432 -98.24 43.28 36.68
C LYS A 432 -97.74 43.79 35.32
N GLU A 433 -98.24 44.93 34.85
CA GLU A 433 -97.80 45.52 33.58
C GLU A 433 -96.30 45.90 33.62
N ASN A 434 -95.82 46.42 34.75
CA ASN A 434 -94.41 46.75 34.96
C ASN A 434 -93.52 45.49 35.01
N LEU A 435 -93.95 44.44 35.70
CA LEU A 435 -93.25 43.15 35.76
C LEU A 435 -93.20 42.48 34.39
N ALA A 436 -94.33 42.46 33.66
CA ALA A 436 -94.38 41.94 32.30
C ALA A 436 -93.46 42.71 31.34
N ALA A 437 -93.39 44.04 31.45
CA ALA A 437 -92.47 44.85 30.67
C ALA A 437 -91.00 44.59 31.02
N SER A 438 -90.69 44.38 32.30
CA SER A 438 -89.33 44.01 32.77
C SER A 438 -88.92 42.62 32.29
N LEU A 439 -89.85 41.66 32.31
CA LEU A 439 -89.65 40.30 31.81
C LEU A 439 -89.45 40.28 30.28
N ASP A 440 -90.25 41.02 29.52
CA ASP A 440 -90.07 41.12 28.06
C ASP A 440 -88.74 41.77 27.70
N LYS A 441 -88.30 42.77 28.47
CA LYS A 441 -86.98 43.39 28.30
C LYS A 441 -85.84 42.41 28.59
N THR A 442 -85.90 41.67 29.69
CA THR A 442 -84.87 40.67 30.04
C THR A 442 -84.85 39.50 29.05
N LYS A 443 -86.00 39.02 28.57
CA LYS A 443 -86.09 38.02 27.48
C LYS A 443 -85.48 38.51 26.17
N LYS A 444 -85.69 39.78 25.81
CA LYS A 444 -85.05 40.38 24.62
C LYS A 444 -83.54 40.50 24.78
N ASP A 445 -83.06 40.85 25.96
CA ASP A 445 -81.63 40.95 26.22
C ASP A 445 -80.97 39.56 26.27
N LEU A 446 -81.65 38.54 26.82
CA LEU A 446 -81.26 37.13 26.74
C LEU A 446 -81.18 36.64 25.28
N ALA A 447 -82.18 36.97 24.45
CA ALA A 447 -82.18 36.61 23.04
C ALA A 447 -81.02 37.26 22.25
N LYS A 448 -80.65 38.51 22.59
CA LYS A 448 -79.48 39.18 22.01
C LYS A 448 -78.17 38.53 22.47
N ALA A 449 -78.04 38.20 23.76
CA ALA A 449 -76.86 37.50 24.28
C ALA A 449 -76.70 36.13 23.60
N ASN A 450 -77.77 35.35 23.53
CA ASN A 450 -77.80 34.07 22.82
C ASN A 450 -77.51 34.21 21.32
N HIS A 451 -77.96 35.29 20.67
CA HIS A 451 -77.62 35.56 19.27
C HIS A 451 -76.13 35.88 19.07
N VAL A 452 -75.53 36.68 19.96
CA VAL A 452 -74.08 36.98 19.92
C VAL A 452 -73.26 35.71 20.16
N ILE A 453 -73.61 34.91 21.17
CA ILE A 453 -72.96 33.63 21.47
C ILE A 453 -73.11 32.64 20.30
N ALA A 454 -74.31 32.54 19.70
CA ALA A 454 -74.53 31.69 18.53
C ALA A 454 -73.74 32.16 17.30
N LYS A 455 -73.52 33.46 17.13
CA LYS A 455 -72.72 34.02 16.03
C LYS A 455 -71.22 33.72 16.20
N TYR A 456 -70.72 33.71 17.43
CA TYR A 456 -69.36 33.25 17.77
C TYR A 456 -69.21 31.73 17.60
N LEU A 457 -70.21 30.93 17.98
CA LEU A 457 -70.17 29.46 17.90
C LEU A 457 -70.42 28.89 16.50
N LYS A 458 -71.26 29.53 15.67
CA LYS A 458 -71.50 29.12 14.26
C LYS A 458 -70.43 29.61 13.29
N GLY A 459 -69.49 30.45 13.75
CA GLY A 459 -68.43 30.99 12.91
C GLY A 459 -68.93 31.91 11.79
N GLU A 460 -70.11 32.53 11.91
CA GLU A 460 -70.72 33.38 10.85
C GLU A 460 -70.03 34.76 10.67
N MET A 461 -68.85 34.96 11.27
CA MET A 461 -67.81 35.87 10.77
C MET A 461 -66.94 35.18 9.71
N ARG A 462 -67.55 34.41 8.80
CA ARG A 462 -66.83 33.89 7.61
C ARG A 462 -66.69 35.03 6.62
N SER A 463 -65.57 35.72 6.67
CA SER A 463 -65.20 36.67 5.62
C SER A 463 -64.90 35.93 4.31
N ALA A 464 -64.72 36.65 3.21
CA ALA A 464 -64.19 36.10 1.95
C ALA A 464 -62.84 35.33 2.12
N SER A 465 -62.21 35.41 3.30
CA SER A 465 -61.10 34.56 3.73
C SER A 465 -61.40 33.07 3.79
N ASP A 466 -62.65 32.61 3.96
CA ASP A 466 -62.91 31.17 4.17
C ASP A 466 -62.89 30.33 2.87
N ARG A 467 -63.30 30.90 1.72
CA ARG A 467 -63.05 30.28 0.40
C ARG A 467 -61.56 30.29 0.07
N SER A 468 -60.85 31.35 0.45
CA SER A 468 -59.40 31.45 0.37
C SER A 468 -58.68 30.50 1.34
N LEU A 469 -59.27 30.18 2.49
CA LEU A 469 -58.72 29.27 3.49
C LEU A 469 -58.89 27.82 3.04
N ASP A 470 -60.02 27.41 2.47
CA ASP A 470 -60.18 26.07 1.90
C ASP A 470 -59.29 25.87 0.66
N GLU A 471 -59.13 26.88 -0.20
CA GLU A 471 -58.13 26.86 -1.28
C GLU A 471 -56.71 26.78 -0.73
N ARG A 472 -56.35 27.57 0.29
CA ARG A 472 -55.06 27.46 1.00
C ARG A 472 -54.88 26.15 1.74
N LYS A 473 -55.94 25.53 2.25
CA LYS A 473 -55.90 24.23 2.93
C LYS A 473 -55.62 23.13 1.92
N ASN A 474 -56.24 23.21 0.75
CA ASN A 474 -56.01 22.28 -0.35
C ASN A 474 -54.61 22.48 -0.97
N GLU A 475 -54.13 23.72 -1.13
CA GLU A 475 -52.74 24.01 -1.49
C GLU A 475 -51.78 23.51 -0.43
N MET A 476 -52.04 23.75 0.85
CA MET A 476 -51.20 23.28 1.96
C MET A 476 -51.21 21.75 2.06
N ALA A 477 -52.33 21.09 1.77
CA ALA A 477 -52.42 19.63 1.70
C ALA A 477 -51.68 19.06 0.49
N ALA A 478 -51.72 19.74 -0.66
CA ALA A 478 -50.92 19.37 -1.83
C ALA A 478 -49.42 19.57 -1.58
N ASP A 479 -49.05 20.68 -0.92
CA ASP A 479 -47.68 21.02 -0.55
C ASP A 479 -47.15 20.07 0.53
N LEU A 480 -47.98 19.67 1.49
CA LEU A 480 -47.69 18.61 2.46
C LEU A 480 -47.45 17.28 1.76
N LYS A 481 -48.31 16.89 0.82
CA LYS A 481 -48.15 15.65 0.06
C LYS A 481 -46.89 15.65 -0.80
N MET A 482 -46.53 16.80 -1.37
CA MET A 482 -45.30 16.97 -2.14
C MET A 482 -44.06 16.91 -1.23
N LYS A 483 -44.14 17.49 -0.03
CA LYS A 483 -43.11 17.39 1.01
C LYS A 483 -42.98 15.97 1.57
N GLU A 484 -44.08 15.25 1.77
CA GLU A 484 -44.07 13.84 2.17
C GLU A 484 -43.37 12.99 1.09
N SER A 485 -43.71 13.20 -0.18
CA SER A 485 -43.01 12.53 -1.30
C SER A 485 -41.52 12.87 -1.34
N LEU A 486 -41.14 14.12 -1.09
CA LEU A 486 -39.74 14.55 -1.04
C LEU A 486 -39.01 13.95 0.17
N ILE A 487 -39.68 13.85 1.31
CA ILE A 487 -39.16 13.18 2.51
C ILE A 487 -38.93 11.70 2.22
N ASP A 488 -39.84 11.03 1.52
CA ASP A 488 -39.68 9.63 1.12
C ASP A 488 -38.48 9.45 0.17
N GLU A 489 -38.33 10.31 -0.84
CA GLU A 489 -37.17 10.30 -1.75
C GLU A 489 -35.85 10.61 -1.04
N MET A 490 -35.85 11.60 -0.14
CA MET A 490 -34.68 11.94 0.68
C MET A 490 -34.34 10.79 1.63
N THR A 491 -35.34 10.13 2.22
CA THR A 491 -35.14 8.99 3.12
C THR A 491 -34.57 7.79 2.36
N ALA A 492 -35.04 7.53 1.13
CA ALA A 492 -34.46 6.52 0.24
C ALA A 492 -33.01 6.86 -0.13
N SER A 493 -32.72 8.11 -0.52
CA SER A 493 -31.34 8.56 -0.78
C SER A 493 -30.44 8.44 0.44
N ILE A 494 -30.93 8.81 1.63
CA ILE A 494 -30.19 8.67 2.90
C ILE A 494 -29.89 7.19 3.16
N ALA A 495 -30.83 6.28 2.90
CA ALA A 495 -30.61 4.84 3.05
C ALA A 495 -29.53 4.33 2.08
N ASP A 496 -29.55 4.76 0.82
CA ASP A 496 -28.55 4.40 -0.19
C ASP A 496 -27.15 4.94 0.16
N TYR A 497 -27.07 6.21 0.59
CA TYR A 497 -25.80 6.78 1.04
C TYR A 497 -25.28 6.10 2.31
N LYS A 498 -26.16 5.75 3.25
CA LYS A 498 -25.78 5.01 4.46
C LYS A 498 -25.22 3.63 4.13
N LYS A 499 -25.86 2.90 3.22
CA LYS A 499 -25.35 1.63 2.69
C LYS A 499 -23.97 1.81 2.04
N LYS A 500 -23.78 2.86 1.25
CA LYS A 500 -22.50 3.14 0.61
C LYS A 500 -21.39 3.51 1.60
N VAL A 501 -21.72 4.23 2.67
CA VAL A 501 -20.80 4.50 3.78
C VAL A 501 -20.43 3.21 4.51
N ASP A 502 -21.39 2.32 4.76
CA ASP A 502 -21.12 1.03 5.41
C ASP A 502 -20.20 0.14 4.56
N ASP A 503 -20.43 0.08 3.24
CA ASP A 503 -19.58 -0.65 2.29
C ASP A 503 -18.15 -0.10 2.25
N LEU A 504 -18.00 1.24 2.14
CA LEU A 504 -16.69 1.90 2.17
C LEU A 504 -15.97 1.76 3.52
N THR A 505 -16.72 1.69 4.61
CA THR A 505 -16.16 1.47 5.95
C THR A 505 -15.63 0.05 6.08
N LYS A 506 -16.34 -0.93 5.50
CA LYS A 506 -15.88 -2.33 5.45
C LYS A 506 -14.61 -2.47 4.60
N GLU A 507 -14.58 -1.86 3.41
CA GLU A 507 -13.41 -1.86 2.53
C GLU A 507 -12.19 -1.20 3.18
N ASN A 508 -12.38 -0.04 3.84
CA ASN A 508 -11.30 0.60 4.61
C ASN A 508 -10.76 -0.28 5.74
N LYS A 509 -11.63 -1.04 6.41
CA LYS A 509 -11.20 -1.97 7.45
C LYS A 509 -10.36 -3.11 6.87
N GLU A 510 -10.78 -3.70 5.75
CA GLU A 510 -10.02 -4.74 5.05
C GLU A 510 -8.65 -4.22 4.57
N LEU A 511 -8.61 -2.99 4.03
CA LEU A 511 -7.35 -2.34 3.66
C LEU A 511 -6.45 -2.07 4.87
N HIS A 512 -7.02 -1.64 6.00
CA HIS A 512 -6.25 -1.44 7.23
C HIS A 512 -5.66 -2.75 7.77
N ASP A 513 -6.45 -3.84 7.76
CA ASP A 513 -6.00 -5.17 8.19
C ASP A 513 -4.86 -5.68 7.27
N THR A 514 -4.96 -5.48 5.96
CA THR A 514 -3.87 -5.84 5.02
C THR A 514 -2.60 -5.00 5.23
N LEU A 515 -2.73 -3.70 5.47
CA LEU A 515 -1.59 -2.84 5.82
C LEU A 515 -0.90 -3.32 7.10
N GLN A 516 -1.66 -3.69 8.13
CA GLN A 516 -1.10 -4.20 9.38
C GLN A 516 -0.30 -5.50 9.17
N ILE A 517 -0.78 -6.41 8.30
CA ILE A 517 -0.06 -7.63 7.92
C ILE A 517 1.25 -7.28 7.20
N LEU A 518 1.20 -6.36 6.24
CA LEU A 518 2.38 -5.93 5.47
C LEU A 518 3.41 -5.21 6.35
N GLU A 519 2.98 -4.41 7.32
CA GLU A 519 3.85 -3.78 8.31
C GLU A 519 4.52 -4.82 9.23
N ALA A 520 3.78 -5.85 9.66
CA ALA A 520 4.33 -6.95 10.44
C ALA A 520 5.37 -7.77 9.63
N GLU A 521 5.13 -7.98 8.33
CA GLU A 521 6.05 -8.63 7.40
C GLU A 521 7.30 -7.76 7.18
N ARG A 522 7.13 -6.45 6.95
CA ARG A 522 8.22 -5.48 6.84
C ARG A 522 9.08 -5.45 8.09
N ALA A 523 8.47 -5.46 9.27
CA ALA A 523 9.19 -5.51 10.55
C ALA A 523 9.94 -6.84 10.74
N ARG A 524 9.37 -7.97 10.30
CA ARG A 524 10.06 -9.27 10.26
C ARG A 524 11.28 -9.22 9.33
N ASN A 525 11.10 -8.71 8.11
CA ASN A 525 12.19 -8.59 7.14
C ASN A 525 13.30 -7.65 7.62
N ALA A 526 12.95 -6.53 8.26
CA ALA A 526 13.92 -5.63 8.88
C ALA A 526 14.74 -6.33 9.98
N ARG A 527 14.10 -7.16 10.82
CA ARG A 527 14.80 -7.97 11.83
C ARG A 527 15.75 -8.99 11.20
N VAL A 528 15.33 -9.66 10.12
CA VAL A 528 16.18 -10.61 9.38
C VAL A 528 17.39 -9.90 8.77
N ILE A 529 17.18 -8.75 8.11
CA ILE A 529 18.25 -7.93 7.56
C ILE A 529 19.23 -7.49 8.66
N GLU A 530 18.72 -7.05 9.81
CA GLU A 530 19.57 -6.63 10.92
C GLU A 530 20.30 -7.82 11.57
N MET A 531 19.69 -9.01 11.61
CA MET A 531 20.36 -10.24 12.01
C MET A 531 21.52 -10.57 11.07
N TYR A 532 21.34 -10.50 9.76
CA TYR A 532 22.42 -10.71 8.79
C TYR A 532 23.52 -9.65 8.89
N ARG A 533 23.15 -8.37 9.08
CA ARG A 533 24.12 -7.29 9.34
C ARG A 533 24.89 -7.52 10.63
N ASN A 534 24.22 -7.96 11.70
CA ASN A 534 24.87 -8.27 12.96
C ASN A 534 25.71 -9.53 12.91
N GLN A 535 25.36 -10.54 12.10
CA GLN A 535 26.22 -11.68 11.83
C GLN A 535 27.49 -11.23 11.07
N GLN A 536 27.37 -10.36 10.07
CA GLN A 536 28.53 -9.76 9.40
C GLN A 536 29.38 -8.92 10.36
N ARG A 537 28.76 -8.12 11.24
CA ARG A 537 29.47 -7.35 12.29
C ARG A 537 30.09 -8.24 13.37
N ALA A 538 29.45 -9.35 13.76
CA ALA A 538 29.95 -10.28 14.77
C ALA A 538 31.08 -11.16 14.23
N VAL A 539 31.06 -11.48 12.93
CA VAL A 539 32.22 -12.05 12.23
C VAL A 539 33.36 -11.03 12.19
N ALA A 540 33.05 -9.74 12.07
CA ALA A 540 34.03 -8.64 12.18
C ALA A 540 34.45 -8.31 13.64
N SER A 541 33.70 -8.71 14.67
CA SER A 541 34.01 -8.45 16.09
C SER A 541 34.65 -9.65 16.80
N ARG A 542 34.43 -10.88 16.33
CA ARG A 542 35.16 -12.09 16.79
C ARG A 542 36.64 -12.08 16.40
N SER A 543 37.10 -11.09 15.62
CA SER A 543 38.52 -10.81 15.39
C SER A 543 39.15 -9.89 16.44
N VAL A 544 38.47 -9.57 17.54
CA VAL A 544 39.06 -8.87 18.69
C VAL A 544 38.73 -9.65 19.96
N GLY A 545 39.64 -10.52 20.38
CA GLY A 545 39.58 -11.18 21.68
C GLY A 545 39.76 -10.16 22.80
N ALA A 546 38.78 -10.10 23.71
CA ALA A 546 38.93 -9.46 24.99
C ALA A 546 39.23 -10.53 26.05
N SER A 547 40.15 -10.22 26.96
CA SER A 547 40.26 -10.85 28.27
C SER A 547 40.36 -9.76 29.35
N PRO A 548 39.95 -10.04 30.59
CA PRO A 548 39.38 -9.07 31.52
C PRO A 548 40.40 -8.55 32.55
N ILE A 549 40.25 -7.32 33.07
CA ILE A 549 41.08 -6.81 34.17
C ILE A 549 40.25 -6.06 35.23
N ILE A 550 40.56 -6.39 36.49
CA ILE A 550 40.12 -5.91 37.82
C ILE A 550 40.86 -4.59 38.21
N PRO A 551 40.36 -3.75 39.14
CA PRO A 551 40.47 -2.29 39.08
C PRO A 551 41.61 -1.66 39.93
N GLY A 552 41.94 -0.39 39.64
CA GLY A 552 42.84 0.43 40.46
C GLY A 552 42.87 1.94 40.11
N PHE A 553 42.46 2.76 41.10
CA PHE A 553 42.80 4.16 41.41
C PHE A 553 42.49 5.33 40.42
N GLY A 554 41.79 6.36 40.96
CA GLY A 554 41.31 7.59 40.30
C GLY A 554 42.33 8.75 40.25
N PRO A 555 41.95 10.06 40.24
CA PRO A 555 40.71 10.66 40.80
C PRO A 555 39.97 11.75 39.96
N SER A 556 38.73 12.03 40.41
CA SER A 556 37.95 13.30 40.42
C SER A 556 37.53 13.92 39.06
N THR A 557 36.25 14.24 38.78
CA THR A 557 35.26 14.99 39.58
C THR A 557 33.80 14.73 39.17
N GLY A 558 32.93 14.43 40.16
CA GLY A 558 31.56 14.96 40.41
C GLY A 558 30.46 14.88 39.31
N LEU A 559 29.19 14.52 39.55
CA LEU A 559 28.33 14.57 40.74
C LEU A 559 26.98 13.84 40.47
N PHE A 560 26.39 13.24 41.53
CA PHE A 560 24.99 12.77 41.75
C PHE A 560 24.40 11.65 40.85
N GLY A 561 23.75 10.57 41.32
CA GLY A 561 23.36 10.12 42.66
C GLY A 561 21.96 9.45 42.64
N GLY A 562 21.87 8.14 43.00
CA GLY A 562 20.63 7.44 43.42
C GLY A 562 20.29 6.14 42.64
N ARG A 563 20.79 4.95 43.02
CA ARG A 563 20.13 3.91 43.88
C ARG A 563 18.86 3.30 43.23
N THR A 564 18.66 1.99 43.00
CA THR A 564 19.03 0.76 43.73
C THR A 564 18.90 -0.49 42.83
N SER A 565 19.76 -1.50 43.02
CA SER A 565 19.59 -2.90 42.59
C SER A 565 18.89 -3.71 43.73
N PRO A 566 18.53 -5.03 43.65
CA PRO A 566 19.44 -6.12 43.25
C PRO A 566 18.86 -7.40 42.56
N LEU A 567 19.75 -8.00 41.75
CA LEU A 567 20.16 -9.42 41.66
C LEU A 567 19.19 -10.59 41.38
N GLY A 568 19.68 -11.46 40.48
CA GLY A 568 19.40 -12.90 40.36
C GLY A 568 19.17 -13.30 38.90
N GLY A 569 19.86 -14.23 38.26
CA GLY A 569 20.92 -15.18 38.56
C GLY A 569 21.19 -15.97 37.26
N PHE A 570 22.44 -16.40 37.05
CA PHE A 570 22.86 -17.18 35.88
C PHE A 570 22.45 -18.65 35.95
N ALA A 571 22.38 -19.28 34.75
CA ALA A 571 22.82 -20.64 34.38
C ALA A 571 21.72 -21.57 33.77
N PRO A 572 22.09 -22.61 32.98
CA PRO A 572 21.63 -22.76 31.58
C PRO A 572 20.95 -24.11 31.28
N SER A 573 20.33 -24.25 30.10
CA SER A 573 20.15 -25.57 29.48
C SER A 573 20.02 -25.44 27.96
N THR A 574 20.94 -26.07 27.24
CA THR A 574 20.70 -26.62 25.89
C THR A 574 19.64 -27.72 26.01
N PRO A 575 18.79 -27.91 24.98
CA PRO A 575 19.10 -29.03 24.07
C PRO A 575 18.62 -28.84 22.61
N THR A 576 19.42 -29.43 21.70
CA THR A 576 19.06 -30.17 20.47
C THR A 576 17.72 -29.88 19.77
N ASN A 577 17.77 -29.57 18.47
CA ASN A 577 17.36 -30.51 17.41
C ASN A 577 17.43 -29.84 16.02
N PHE A 578 18.24 -30.42 15.13
CA PHE A 578 18.07 -30.32 13.69
C PHE A 578 16.73 -30.98 13.32
N ARG A 579 15.84 -30.26 12.62
CA ARG A 579 14.78 -30.89 11.83
C ARG A 579 14.47 -30.08 10.59
N ASN A 580 14.49 -30.78 9.46
CA ASN A 580 14.39 -30.26 8.11
C ASN A 580 13.10 -29.50 7.82
N VAL A 581 13.28 -28.45 7.02
CA VAL A 581 12.28 -27.76 6.22
C VAL A 581 11.65 -28.78 5.28
N LEU A 582 10.34 -29.03 5.45
CA LEU A 582 9.33 -29.43 4.46
C LEU A 582 8.21 -30.13 5.24
N GLY A 583 7.30 -29.32 5.77
CA GLY A 583 6.06 -29.82 6.35
C GLY A 583 5.04 -30.08 5.25
N LYS A 584 4.68 -31.35 5.05
CA LYS A 584 3.30 -31.85 5.03
C LYS A 584 3.28 -33.39 5.03
N PRO A 585 2.20 -34.01 5.54
CA PRO A 585 2.21 -35.41 5.94
C PRO A 585 1.85 -36.39 4.80
N LEU A 586 2.53 -37.54 4.86
CA LEU A 586 2.45 -38.78 4.07
C LEU A 586 2.83 -38.69 2.59
#